data_AF-A0A6N8ES29-F1
#
_entry.id   AF-A0A6N8ES29-F1
#
_cell.length_a   1.000
_cell.length_b   1.000
_cell.length_c   1.000
_cell.angle_alpha   90.00
_cell.angle_beta   90.00
_cell.angle_gamma   90.00
#
_symmetry.space_group_name_H-M   'P 1'
#
loop_
_entity.id
_entity.type
_entity.pdbx_description
1 polymer ?
#
loop_
_entity_poly.entity_id
_entity_poly.type
_entity_poly.pdbx_seq_one_letter_code
_entity_poly.pdbx_strand_id
1 'polypeptide(L)'
;MAREYASEVTVSLSQIRDIVRAQRLVIDKGIIKPSNNDLMSGLGAVATILGLIFVQSTPVGVVAGVVGVLSLMAPSEEEAFKGLLEAGYSELANLEYFLVDNPKYDLIRVKLPFLEYTVDGERIRFVTGKGVVTALHIKGGNWIPM
;
A
#
# COMPACT_ATOMS: atom_id res chain seq x y z
N MET A 1 8.14 -16.74 -4.54
CA MET A 1 9.16 -15.93 -5.28
C MET A 1 8.86 -14.46 -5.05
N ALA A 2 9.89 -13.62 -4.85
CA ALA A 2 9.74 -12.17 -4.67
C ALA A 2 10.20 -11.39 -5.91
N ARG A 3 9.55 -10.27 -6.20
CA ARG A 3 9.86 -9.38 -7.33
C ARG A 3 9.70 -7.92 -6.92
N GLU A 4 10.71 -7.11 -7.20
CA GLU A 4 10.65 -5.66 -7.06
C GLU A 4 10.33 -5.00 -8.41
N TYR A 5 9.45 -4.00 -8.40
CA TYR A 5 9.18 -3.16 -9.56
C TYR A 5 8.57 -1.84 -9.13
N ALA A 6 8.56 -0.84 -10.01
CA ALA A 6 7.83 0.39 -9.79
C ALA A 6 6.63 0.46 -10.74
N SER A 7 5.46 0.82 -10.21
CA SER A 7 4.22 0.97 -10.99
C SER A 7 3.57 2.31 -10.71
N GLU A 8 2.99 2.88 -11.75
CA GLU A 8 2.21 4.11 -11.63
C GLU A 8 0.83 3.82 -11.05
N VAL A 9 0.41 4.69 -10.13
CA VAL A 9 -0.88 4.65 -9.45
C VAL A 9 -1.44 6.06 -9.45
N THR A 10 -2.74 6.20 -9.75
CA THR A 10 -3.48 7.46 -9.63
C THR A 10 -4.48 7.34 -8.49
N VAL A 11 -4.40 8.25 -7.52
CA VAL A 11 -5.26 8.23 -6.33
C VAL A 11 -5.79 9.61 -5.98
N SER A 12 -7.01 9.64 -5.44
CA SER A 12 -7.56 10.80 -4.75
C SER A 12 -7.14 10.85 -3.27
N LEU A 13 -7.49 11.94 -2.58
CA LEU A 13 -7.26 12.07 -1.14
C LEU A 13 -7.97 10.98 -0.32
N SER A 14 -9.20 10.59 -0.68
CA SER A 14 -9.90 9.53 0.04
C SER A 14 -9.23 8.17 -0.19
N GLN A 15 -8.79 7.91 -1.41
CA GLN A 15 -8.12 6.67 -1.76
C GLN A 15 -6.75 6.54 -1.08
N ILE A 16 -5.93 7.60 -1.06
CA ILE A 16 -4.64 7.53 -0.38
C ILE A 16 -4.80 7.31 1.12
N ARG A 17 -5.81 7.90 1.77
CA ARG A 17 -6.15 7.63 3.19
C ARG A 17 -6.45 6.16 3.44
N ASP A 18 -7.26 5.57 2.58
CA ASP A 18 -7.62 4.15 2.68
C ASP A 18 -6.38 3.26 2.47
N ILE A 19 -5.49 3.62 1.55
CA ILE A 19 -4.21 2.92 1.31
C ILE A 19 -3.28 3.03 2.53
N VAL A 20 -3.09 4.24 3.05
CA VAL A 20 -2.29 4.50 4.26
C VAL A 20 -2.80 3.65 5.42
N ARG A 21 -4.12 3.62 5.61
CA ARG A 21 -4.77 2.78 6.63
C ARG A 21 -4.54 1.30 6.37
N ALA A 22 -4.69 0.82 5.14
CA ALA A 22 -4.53 -0.58 4.80
C ALA A 22 -3.07 -1.05 5.02
N GLN A 23 -2.08 -0.26 4.58
CA GLN A 23 -0.66 -0.54 4.79
C GLN A 23 -0.32 -0.56 6.29
N ARG A 24 -0.84 0.40 7.05
CA ARG A 24 -0.66 0.42 8.52
C ARG A 24 -1.26 -0.80 9.19
N LEU A 25 -2.43 -1.25 8.76
CA LEU A 25 -3.05 -2.47 9.30
C LEU A 25 -2.18 -3.70 9.05
N VAL A 26 -1.59 -3.84 7.87
CA VAL A 26 -0.65 -4.93 7.58
C VAL A 26 0.54 -4.89 8.55
N ILE A 27 1.12 -3.72 8.79
CA ILE A 27 2.24 -3.56 9.74
C ILE A 27 1.78 -3.91 11.17
N ASP A 28 0.73 -3.23 11.66
CA ASP A 28 0.29 -3.30 13.06
C ASP A 28 -0.31 -4.68 13.41
N LYS A 29 -1.11 -5.25 12.51
CA LYS A 29 -1.95 -6.44 12.75
C LYS A 29 -1.53 -7.67 11.95
N GLY A 30 -0.69 -7.50 10.93
CA GLY A 30 -0.04 -8.62 10.25
C GLY A 30 1.30 -9.00 10.88
N ILE A 31 2.06 -8.01 11.36
CA ILE A 31 3.46 -8.21 11.79
C ILE A 31 3.65 -7.92 13.29
N ILE A 32 3.40 -6.69 13.75
CA ILE A 32 3.78 -6.26 15.13
C ILE A 32 2.91 -6.94 16.20
N LYS A 33 1.59 -6.98 16.01
CA LYS A 33 0.63 -7.66 16.89
C LYS A 33 -0.30 -8.53 16.05
N PRO A 34 0.17 -9.69 15.57
CA PRO A 34 -0.55 -10.51 14.60
C PRO A 34 -1.95 -10.88 15.10
N SER A 35 -2.97 -10.52 14.33
CA SER A 35 -4.37 -10.88 14.56
C SER A 35 -5.11 -10.89 13.23
N ASN A 36 -5.36 -12.09 12.70
CA ASN A 36 -6.06 -12.26 11.42
C ASN A 36 -7.46 -11.65 11.45
N ASN A 37 -8.15 -11.74 12.59
CA ASN A 37 -9.49 -11.16 12.75
C ASN A 37 -9.46 -9.63 12.72
N ASP A 38 -8.53 -9.00 13.44
CA ASP A 38 -8.38 -7.54 13.44
C ASP A 38 -7.93 -7.02 12.08
N LEU A 39 -6.97 -7.71 11.44
CA LEU A 39 -6.48 -7.36 10.12
C LEU A 39 -7.61 -7.46 9.08
N MET A 40 -8.32 -8.58 9.06
CA MET A 40 -9.45 -8.80 8.14
C MET A 40 -10.55 -7.76 8.34
N SER A 41 -10.95 -7.49 9.59
CA SER A 41 -11.97 -6.49 9.92
C SER A 41 -11.55 -5.08 9.49
N GLY A 42 -10.31 -4.70 9.79
CA GLY A 42 -9.75 -3.41 9.41
C GLY A 42 -9.67 -3.23 7.88
N LEU A 43 -9.22 -4.25 7.16
CA LEU A 43 -9.16 -4.25 5.70
C LEU A 43 -10.56 -4.24 5.06
N GLY A 44 -11.54 -4.85 5.71
CA GLY A 44 -12.95 -4.79 5.28
C GLY A 44 -13.49 -3.36 5.20
N ALA A 45 -13.04 -2.47 6.08
CA ALA A 45 -13.43 -1.07 6.07
C ALA A 45 -12.84 -0.25 4.89
N VAL A 46 -11.83 -0.78 4.21
CA VAL A 46 -11.10 -0.13 3.09
C VAL A 46 -11.03 -1.05 1.85
N ALA A 47 -11.98 -1.98 1.73
CA ALA A 47 -11.90 -3.07 0.75
C ALA A 47 -11.80 -2.60 -0.71
N THR A 48 -12.39 -1.44 -1.04
CA THR A 48 -12.42 -0.88 -2.40
C THR A 48 -11.04 -0.51 -2.93
N ILE A 49 -10.05 -0.29 -2.07
CA ILE A 49 -8.70 0.12 -2.49
C ILE A 49 -7.67 -1.01 -2.50
N LEU A 50 -8.03 -2.19 -1.98
CA LEU A 50 -7.09 -3.31 -1.81
C LEU A 50 -6.52 -3.78 -3.16
N GLY A 51 -7.37 -3.91 -4.18
CA GLY A 51 -6.91 -4.31 -5.52
C GLY A 51 -5.94 -3.32 -6.16
N LEU A 52 -6.02 -2.04 -5.78
CA LEU A 52 -5.09 -1.02 -6.27
C LEU A 52 -3.70 -1.20 -5.65
N ILE A 53 -3.61 -1.53 -4.37
CA ILE A 53 -2.33 -1.52 -3.66
C ILE A 53 -1.73 -2.92 -3.45
N PHE A 54 -2.54 -3.93 -3.15
CA PHE A 54 -2.09 -5.30 -2.85
C PHE A 54 -2.22 -6.29 -3.99
N VAL A 55 -2.83 -5.92 -5.13
CA VAL A 55 -3.31 -6.83 -6.20
C VAL A 55 -4.47 -7.72 -5.76
N GLN A 56 -4.46 -8.20 -4.52
CA GLN A 56 -5.60 -8.86 -3.88
C GLN A 56 -6.74 -7.86 -3.65
N SER A 57 -7.94 -8.19 -4.12
CA SER A 57 -9.12 -7.33 -4.01
C SER A 57 -10.00 -7.61 -2.80
N THR A 58 -9.68 -8.63 -2.00
CA THR A 58 -10.47 -9.03 -0.83
C THR A 58 -9.66 -8.97 0.46
N PRO A 59 -10.28 -8.61 1.59
CA PRO A 59 -9.62 -8.64 2.90
C PRO A 59 -9.03 -10.01 3.24
N VAL A 60 -9.75 -11.09 2.94
CA VAL A 60 -9.30 -12.47 3.18
C VAL A 60 -8.08 -12.80 2.33
N GLY A 61 -8.08 -12.42 1.05
CA GLY A 61 -6.94 -12.62 0.16
C GLY A 61 -5.68 -11.87 0.63
N VAL A 62 -5.84 -10.63 1.11
CA VAL A 62 -4.72 -9.87 1.69
C VAL A 62 -4.20 -10.53 2.96
N VAL A 63 -5.07 -10.97 3.88
CA VAL A 63 -4.65 -11.69 5.11
C VAL A 63 -3.90 -12.96 4.78
N ALA A 64 -4.43 -13.79 3.88
CA ALA A 64 -3.79 -15.02 3.44
C ALA A 64 -2.43 -14.75 2.79
N GLY A 65 -2.35 -13.73 1.94
CA GLY A 65 -1.09 -13.31 1.32
C GLY A 65 -0.06 -12.83 2.35
N VAL A 66 -0.46 -12.04 3.36
CA VAL A 66 0.45 -11.59 4.42
C VAL A 66 0.96 -12.77 5.24
N VAL A 67 0.07 -13.64 5.72
CA VAL A 67 0.45 -14.84 6.50
C VAL A 67 1.38 -15.74 5.68
N GLY A 68 1.06 -15.94 4.42
CA GLY A 68 1.85 -16.78 3.52
C GLY A 68 3.20 -16.18 3.13
N VAL A 69 3.35 -14.86 3.11
CA VAL A 69 4.66 -14.21 2.96
C VAL A 69 5.50 -14.39 4.21
N LEU A 70 4.91 -14.12 5.39
CA LEU A 70 5.62 -14.21 6.66
C LEU A 70 6.05 -15.65 7.01
N SER A 71 5.26 -16.66 6.63
CA SER A 71 5.62 -18.07 6.88
C SER A 71 6.87 -18.53 6.13
N LEU A 72 7.30 -17.79 5.11
CA LEU A 72 8.50 -18.07 4.32
C LEU A 72 9.75 -17.33 4.82
N MET A 73 9.62 -16.44 5.81
CA MET A 73 10.68 -15.55 6.27
C MET A 73 11.34 -16.07 7.55
N ALA A 74 12.66 -15.92 7.62
CA ALA A 74 13.38 -15.97 8.89
C ALA A 74 13.12 -14.67 9.68
N PRO A 75 13.29 -14.66 11.02
CA PRO A 75 13.02 -13.48 11.85
C PRO A 75 13.77 -12.20 11.42
N SER A 76 15.01 -12.33 10.94
CA SER A 76 15.78 -11.20 10.43
C SER A 76 15.23 -10.63 9.12
N GLU A 77 14.64 -11.49 8.28
CA GLU A 77 14.00 -11.08 7.02
C GLU A 77 12.67 -10.41 7.30
N GLU A 78 11.93 -10.87 8.30
CA GLU A 78 10.69 -10.22 8.77
C GLU A 78 10.95 -8.79 9.26
N GLU A 79 12.00 -8.56 10.07
CA GLU A 79 12.35 -7.21 10.54
C GLU A 79 12.74 -6.29 9.37
N ALA A 80 13.52 -6.81 8.41
CA ALA A 80 13.88 -6.05 7.21
C ALA A 80 12.64 -5.74 6.36
N PHE A 81 11.74 -6.71 6.19
CA PHE A 81 10.49 -6.53 5.45
C PHE A 81 9.60 -5.49 6.11
N LYS A 82 9.45 -5.53 7.44
CA LYS A 82 8.74 -4.51 8.22
C LYS A 82 9.32 -3.12 7.97
N GLY A 83 10.65 -2.96 7.99
CA GLY A 83 11.30 -1.68 7.70
C GLY A 83 10.97 -1.14 6.30
N LEU A 84 10.88 -2.01 5.29
CA LEU A 84 10.45 -1.64 3.94
C LEU A 84 8.98 -1.18 3.91
N LEU A 85 8.09 -1.87 4.63
CA LEU A 85 6.69 -1.49 4.73
C LEU A 85 6.49 -0.16 5.45
N GLU A 86 7.25 0.10 6.52
CA GLU A 86 7.26 1.37 7.24
C GLU A 86 7.73 2.52 6.37
N ALA A 87 8.76 2.30 5.54
CA ALA A 87 9.20 3.28 4.55
C ALA A 87 8.10 3.58 3.51
N GLY A 88 7.43 2.55 3.00
CA GLY A 88 6.28 2.72 2.10
C GLY A 88 5.10 3.43 2.77
N TYR A 89 4.80 3.10 4.03
CA TYR A 89 3.78 3.78 4.82
C TYR A 89 4.09 5.27 4.98
N SER A 90 5.33 5.63 5.31
CA SER A 90 5.76 7.03 5.44
C SER A 90 5.59 7.79 4.13
N GLU A 91 5.94 7.18 3.00
CA GLU A 91 5.72 7.79 1.69
C GLU A 91 4.23 8.04 1.41
N LEU A 92 3.39 7.04 1.63
CA LEU A 92 1.94 7.16 1.42
C LEU A 92 1.33 8.26 2.30
N ALA A 93 1.79 8.38 3.55
CA ALA A 93 1.39 9.46 4.45
C ALA A 93 1.83 10.84 3.94
N ASN A 94 3.04 10.97 3.39
CA ASN A 94 3.51 12.22 2.79
C ASN A 94 2.65 12.62 1.58
N LEU A 95 2.23 11.66 0.74
CA LEU A 95 1.32 11.92 -0.37
C LEU A 95 -0.07 12.36 0.11
N GLU A 96 -0.57 11.75 1.20
CA GLU A 96 -1.81 12.20 1.84
C GLU A 96 -1.67 13.66 2.31
N TYR A 97 -0.62 13.98 3.09
CA TYR A 97 -0.39 15.33 3.59
C TYR A 97 -0.27 16.35 2.45
N PHE A 98 0.43 15.99 1.37
CA PHE A 98 0.52 16.85 0.19
C PHE A 98 -0.86 17.21 -0.37
N LEU A 99 -1.77 16.23 -0.53
CA LEU A 99 -3.12 16.47 -1.04
C LEU A 99 -4.02 17.24 -0.04
N VAL A 100 -3.80 17.06 1.27
CA VAL A 100 -4.47 17.86 2.31
C VAL A 100 -4.04 19.33 2.21
N ASP A 101 -2.75 19.57 2.08
CA ASP A 101 -2.17 20.92 2.06
C ASP A 101 -2.39 21.63 0.71
N ASN A 102 -2.70 20.88 -0.35
CA ASN A 102 -2.93 21.39 -1.70
C ASN A 102 -4.33 21.03 -2.24
N PRO A 103 -5.42 21.56 -1.65
CA PRO A 103 -6.80 21.16 -1.98
C PRO A 103 -7.27 21.55 -3.39
N LYS A 104 -6.45 22.30 -4.14
CA LYS A 104 -6.65 22.57 -5.57
C LYS A 104 -6.45 21.32 -6.44
N TYR A 105 -5.76 20.30 -5.93
CA TYR A 105 -5.57 19.03 -6.61
C TYR A 105 -6.53 17.97 -6.04
N ASP A 106 -7.17 17.21 -6.92
CA ASP A 106 -8.10 16.13 -6.55
C ASP A 106 -7.52 14.73 -6.83
N LEU A 107 -6.54 14.62 -7.73
CA LEU A 107 -5.79 13.39 -7.99
C LEU A 107 -4.28 13.64 -8.01
N ILE A 108 -3.54 12.68 -7.49
CA ILE A 108 -2.09 12.56 -7.62
C ILE A 108 -1.77 11.29 -8.40
N ARG A 109 -0.85 11.41 -9.35
CA ARG A 109 -0.27 10.28 -10.06
C ARG A 109 1.16 10.10 -9.58
N VAL A 110 1.46 8.91 -9.09
CA VAL A 110 2.73 8.58 -8.45
C VAL A 110 3.23 7.23 -8.95
N LYS A 111 4.51 7.16 -9.26
CA LYS A 111 5.23 5.90 -9.51
C LYS A 111 5.76 5.38 -8.19
N LEU A 112 5.10 4.36 -7.65
CA LEU A 112 5.43 3.76 -6.36
C LEU A 112 6.29 2.49 -6.55
N PRO A 113 7.29 2.26 -5.70
CA PRO A 113 7.99 0.98 -5.66
C PRO A 113 7.13 -0.07 -4.94
N PHE A 114 7.04 -1.25 -5.53
CA PHE A 114 6.33 -2.40 -5.02
C PHE A 114 7.28 -3.57 -4.82
N LEU A 115 7.12 -4.24 -3.69
CA LEU A 115 7.66 -5.57 -3.45
C LEU A 115 6.51 -6.57 -3.55
N GLU A 116 6.55 -7.44 -4.55
CA GLU A 116 5.52 -8.44 -4.86
C GLU A 116 6.01 -9.84 -4.52
N TYR A 117 5.13 -10.63 -3.92
CA TYR A 117 5.32 -12.03 -3.63
C TYR A 117 4.28 -12.87 -4.35
N THR A 118 4.69 -14.05 -4.77
CA THR A 118 3.76 -15.13 -5.17
C THR A 118 3.79 -16.21 -4.10
N VAL A 119 2.64 -16.46 -3.48
CA VAL A 119 2.37 -17.46 -2.44
C VAL A 119 1.21 -18.31 -2.93
N ASP A 120 1.40 -19.63 -3.00
CA ASP A 120 0.35 -20.59 -3.43
C ASP A 120 -0.35 -20.23 -4.76
N GLY A 121 0.38 -19.63 -5.70
CA GLY A 121 -0.12 -19.19 -7.00
C GLY A 121 -0.84 -17.83 -6.98
N GLU A 122 -1.08 -17.28 -5.80
CA GLU A 122 -1.67 -15.95 -5.60
C GLU A 122 -0.59 -14.88 -5.43
N ARG A 123 -0.88 -13.67 -5.91
CA ARG A 123 0.05 -12.54 -5.81
C ARG A 123 -0.40 -11.57 -4.74
N ILE A 124 0.56 -11.09 -3.95
CA ILE A 124 0.38 -9.97 -3.03
C ILE A 124 1.55 -9.02 -3.20
N ARG A 125 1.30 -7.71 -3.18
CA ARG A 125 2.38 -6.72 -3.24
C ARG A 125 2.21 -5.66 -2.18
N PHE A 126 3.30 -4.99 -1.84
CA PHE A 126 3.30 -3.93 -0.84
C PHE A 126 4.03 -2.72 -1.37
N VAL A 127 3.57 -1.52 -1.02
CA VAL A 127 4.35 -0.31 -1.28
C VAL A 127 5.59 -0.35 -0.40
N THR A 128 6.73 -0.05 -1.01
CA THR A 128 8.03 0.00 -0.34
C THR A 128 8.73 1.28 -0.72
N GLY A 129 9.43 1.92 0.21
CA GLY A 129 10.28 3.08 -0.09
C GLY A 129 9.55 4.31 -0.67
N LYS A 130 10.32 5.18 -1.32
CA LYS A 130 9.86 6.48 -1.84
C LYS A 130 9.32 6.38 -3.27
N GLY A 131 8.20 7.06 -3.51
CA GLY A 131 7.63 7.22 -4.83
C GLY A 131 8.15 8.45 -5.56
N VAL A 132 7.78 8.56 -6.83
CA VAL A 132 8.00 9.77 -7.63
C VAL A 132 6.65 10.25 -8.14
N VAL A 133 6.23 11.45 -7.74
CA VAL A 133 5.03 12.10 -8.29
C VAL A 133 5.30 12.42 -9.75
N THR A 134 4.47 11.92 -10.66
CA THR A 134 4.64 12.12 -12.11
C THR A 134 3.65 13.12 -12.67
N ALA A 135 2.49 13.29 -12.04
CA ALA A 135 1.53 14.32 -12.42
C ALA A 135 0.54 14.66 -11.28
N LEU A 136 -0.04 15.85 -11.35
CA LEU A 136 -1.11 16.32 -10.48
C LEU A 136 -2.31 16.74 -11.31
N HIS A 137 -3.52 16.38 -10.89
CA HIS A 137 -4.75 16.84 -11.56
C HIS A 137 -5.34 18.02 -10.80
N ILE A 138 -5.60 19.13 -11.50
CA ILE A 138 -6.32 20.27 -10.91
C ILE A 138 -7.81 19.92 -10.89
N LYS A 139 -8.48 20.15 -9.76
CA LYS A 139 -9.92 19.94 -9.62
C LYS A 139 -10.70 20.71 -10.69
N GLY A 140 -11.40 19.98 -11.57
CA GLY A 140 -12.13 20.55 -12.71
C GLY A 140 -11.25 21.13 -13.82
N GLY A 141 -9.96 20.82 -13.83
CA GLY A 141 -8.97 21.35 -14.77
C GLY A 141 -8.19 20.24 -15.48
N ASN A 142 -6.93 20.55 -15.81
CA ASN A 142 -6.03 19.66 -16.54
C ASN A 142 -5.00 19.00 -15.61
N TRP A 143 -4.33 17.98 -16.15
CA TRP A 143 -3.12 17.41 -15.55
C TRP A 143 -1.92 18.35 -15.72
N ILE A 144 -1.11 18.45 -14.67
CA ILE A 144 0.21 19.09 -14.67
C ILE A 144 1.26 17.98 -14.51
N PRO A 145 2.11 17.72 -15.52
CA PRO A 145 3.23 16.80 -15.38
C PRO A 145 4.31 17.40 -14.48
N MET A 146 5.03 16.55 -13.74
CA MET A 146 6.15 16.92 -12.86
C MET A 146 7.49 16.70 -13.53
#